data_AF-A0A7G3B7X7-F1
#
_entry.id   AF-A0A7G3B7X7-F1
#
_cell.length_a   1.000
_cell.length_b   1.000
_cell.length_c   1.000
_cell.angle_alpha   90.00
_cell.angle_beta   90.00
_cell.angle_gamma   90.00
#
_symmetry.space_group_name_H-M   'P 1'
#
loop_
_entity.id
_entity.type
_entity.pdbx_description
1 polymer ?
#
loop_
_entity_poly.entity_id
_entity_poly.type
_entity_poly.pdbx_seq_one_letter_code
_entity_poly.pdbx_strand_id
1 'polypeptide(L)'
;RNTAPAQRPTPSPASVATAIEPSSLFEGRLTGSRVVVEAQSHNFDFSGYLLLMHALYDVMTDTDVRIRRSLPYCAFQHYCVELLNGVAIERVMNQNAEGRFRSEERPFEFLDVQSKTIPTPIVDYLSAITRTTMANGKVINFNLPAGGTPQHSTDDDIPSGTFGVCDEGTHNSYECYISPYVTRRLIEQTIAANERNGNFDPWNPLPAALSPPDAVATRNLLGYDIPESLQTESLNSIKRFIFENADDMRGRLSHSD
;
A
#
# COMPACT_ATOMS: atom_id res chain seq x y z
N ARG A 1 17.90 43.29 -15.53
CA ARG A 1 18.09 41.95 -16.12
C ARG A 1 16.99 41.07 -15.54
N ASN A 2 15.91 40.86 -16.29
CA ASN A 2 14.76 40.05 -15.88
C ASN A 2 15.02 38.60 -16.28
N THR A 3 15.20 37.71 -15.32
CA THR A 3 15.23 36.25 -15.55
C THR A 3 13.81 35.73 -15.39
N ALA A 4 13.28 35.11 -16.44
CA ALA A 4 11.98 34.46 -16.45
C ALA A 4 11.93 33.29 -15.43
N PRO A 5 10.75 32.96 -14.87
CA PRO A 5 10.60 31.83 -13.98
C PRO A 5 10.84 30.50 -14.73
N ALA A 6 11.50 29.55 -14.06
CA ALA A 6 11.77 28.22 -14.57
C ALA A 6 10.46 27.52 -14.99
N GLN A 7 10.42 26.99 -16.21
CA GLN A 7 9.30 26.18 -16.69
C GLN A 7 9.16 24.92 -15.82
N ARG A 8 7.95 24.67 -15.30
CA ARG A 8 7.60 23.38 -14.70
C ARG A 8 7.83 22.26 -15.73
N PRO A 9 8.32 21.07 -15.31
CA PRO A 9 8.34 19.91 -16.19
C PRO A 9 6.94 19.65 -16.74
N THR A 10 6.83 19.55 -18.06
CA THR A 10 5.60 19.13 -18.73
C THR A 10 5.35 17.67 -18.37
N PRO A 11 4.18 17.28 -17.82
CA PRO A 11 3.87 15.87 -17.62
C PRO A 11 3.81 15.16 -18.97
N SER A 12 4.55 14.07 -19.11
CA SER A 12 4.43 13.19 -20.28
C SER A 12 3.00 12.63 -20.35
N PRO A 13 2.36 12.63 -21.53
CA PRO A 13 1.02 12.07 -21.67
C PRO A 13 1.01 10.57 -21.39
N ALA A 14 -0.11 10.08 -20.85
CA ALA A 14 -0.37 8.66 -20.67
C ALA A 14 -0.23 7.93 -22.01
N SER A 15 0.70 6.98 -22.12
CA SER A 15 0.80 6.11 -23.28
C SER A 15 0.02 4.82 -23.00
N VAL A 16 -1.08 4.63 -23.71
CA VAL A 16 -1.69 3.30 -23.86
C VAL A 16 -0.93 2.60 -24.97
N ALA A 17 -0.13 1.59 -24.63
CA ALA A 17 0.57 0.79 -25.63
C ALA A 17 -0.41 -0.18 -26.32
N THR A 18 -0.42 -0.17 -27.65
CA THR A 18 -1.17 -1.12 -28.46
C THR A 18 -0.40 -2.43 -28.53
N ALA A 19 -0.92 -3.51 -27.94
CA ALA A 19 -0.44 -4.85 -28.26
C ALA A 19 -1.10 -5.31 -29.56
N ILE A 20 -0.30 -5.59 -30.59
CA ILE A 20 -0.73 -6.31 -31.79
C ILE A 20 -0.44 -7.78 -31.53
N GLU A 21 -1.46 -8.58 -31.27
CA GLU A 21 -1.33 -10.05 -31.27
C GLU A 21 -2.05 -10.66 -32.48
N PRO A 22 -1.44 -11.67 -33.14
CA PRO A 22 -2.11 -12.42 -34.20
C PRO A 22 -3.27 -13.24 -33.60
N SER A 23 -4.50 -12.99 -34.07
CA SER A 23 -5.67 -13.74 -33.57
C SER A 23 -5.60 -15.22 -34.01
N SER A 24 -5.97 -16.14 -33.12
CA SER A 24 -5.93 -17.59 -33.34
C SER A 24 -7.03 -18.16 -34.24
N LEU A 25 -7.81 -17.31 -34.93
CA LEU A 25 -8.97 -17.74 -35.72
C LEU A 25 -8.71 -17.88 -37.23
N PHE A 26 -7.66 -17.25 -37.78
CA PHE A 26 -7.27 -17.40 -39.19
C PHE A 26 -5.75 -17.19 -39.37
N GLU A 27 -5.11 -17.99 -40.23
CA GLU A 27 -3.75 -17.69 -40.73
C GLU A 27 -3.82 -16.61 -41.82
N GLY A 28 -3.25 -15.42 -41.55
CA GLY A 28 -3.17 -14.30 -42.50
C GLY A 28 -3.34 -12.91 -41.88
N ARG A 29 -2.92 -11.85 -42.59
CA ARG A 29 -3.01 -10.43 -42.17
C ARG A 29 -4.47 -9.94 -42.14
N LEU A 30 -5.22 -10.33 -41.11
CA LEU A 30 -6.43 -9.63 -40.68
C LEU A 30 -6.08 -8.80 -39.44
N THR A 31 -5.73 -7.54 -39.67
CA THR A 31 -5.55 -6.56 -38.60
C THR A 31 -6.91 -6.10 -38.10
N GLY A 32 -7.39 -6.70 -37.00
CA GLY A 32 -8.48 -6.12 -36.22
C GLY A 32 -7.94 -4.91 -35.46
N SER A 33 -8.53 -3.72 -35.66
CA SER A 33 -8.31 -2.58 -34.78
C SER A 33 -9.41 -2.57 -33.72
N ARG A 34 -9.03 -2.61 -32.44
CA ARG A 34 -9.94 -2.32 -31.34
C ARG A 34 -9.74 -0.87 -30.94
N VAL A 35 -10.82 -0.17 -30.57
CA VAL A 35 -10.75 1.17 -30.01
C VAL A 35 -9.92 1.11 -28.73
N VAL A 36 -8.74 1.73 -28.78
CA VAL A 36 -7.91 2.01 -27.60
C VAL A 36 -8.48 3.28 -26.99
N VAL A 37 -9.20 3.14 -25.88
CA VAL A 37 -9.64 4.31 -25.11
C VAL A 37 -8.40 4.84 -24.39
N GLU A 38 -7.95 6.05 -24.73
CA GLU A 38 -7.00 6.80 -23.90
C GLU A 38 -7.68 7.08 -22.55
N ALA A 39 -7.48 6.19 -21.58
CA ALA A 39 -7.92 6.42 -20.21
C ALA A 39 -6.89 7.35 -19.55
N GLN A 40 -7.28 8.60 -19.31
CA GLN A 40 -6.51 9.47 -18.44
C GLN A 40 -6.55 8.90 -17.03
N SER A 41 -5.40 8.82 -16.39
CA SER A 41 -5.30 8.33 -15.03
C SER A 41 -4.35 9.19 -14.20
N HIS A 42 -4.51 9.11 -12.88
CA HIS A 42 -3.64 9.78 -11.92
C HIS A 42 -3.08 8.79 -10.90
N ASN A 43 -1.83 8.99 -10.53
CA ASN A 43 -1.20 8.28 -9.42
C ASN A 43 -1.44 9.06 -8.13
N PHE A 44 -1.41 8.36 -6.99
CA PHE A 44 -1.43 8.99 -5.69
C PHE A 44 -0.05 8.88 -5.03
N ASP A 45 0.21 9.85 -4.14
CA ASP A 45 1.21 9.73 -3.09
C ASP A 45 0.46 9.53 -1.77
N PHE A 46 0.77 8.44 -1.08
CA PHE A 46 0.14 8.05 0.19
C PHE A 46 0.93 8.53 1.43
N SER A 47 2.00 9.30 1.27
CA SER A 47 2.78 9.87 2.38
C SER A 47 1.89 10.65 3.38
N GLY A 48 0.92 11.41 2.87
CA GLY A 48 -0.03 12.17 3.69
C GLY A 48 -0.94 11.30 4.56
N TYR A 49 -1.17 10.03 4.19
CA TYR A 49 -1.99 9.11 4.98
C TYR A 49 -1.30 8.71 6.28
N LEU A 50 0.03 8.58 6.29
CA LEU A 50 0.81 8.30 7.51
C LEU A 50 0.70 9.42 8.52
N LEU A 51 0.80 10.67 8.04
CA LEU A 51 0.63 11.85 8.89
C LEU A 51 -0.77 11.90 9.50
N LEU A 52 -1.79 11.54 8.71
CA LEU A 52 -3.17 11.45 9.20
C LEU A 52 -3.33 10.35 10.26
N MET A 53 -2.76 9.16 10.05
CA MET A 53 -2.81 8.05 11.01
C MET A 53 -2.19 8.44 12.35
N HIS A 54 -0.99 9.03 12.35
CA HIS A 54 -0.33 9.51 13.57
C HIS A 54 -1.18 10.56 14.29
N ALA A 55 -1.59 11.62 13.59
CA ALA A 55 -2.33 12.72 14.21
C ALA A 55 -3.67 12.24 14.79
N LEU A 56 -4.35 11.33 14.11
CA LEU A 56 -5.59 10.74 14.57
C LEU A 56 -5.37 9.85 15.80
N TYR A 57 -4.32 9.01 15.79
CA TYR A 57 -4.01 8.14 16.91
C TYR A 57 -3.67 8.94 18.17
N ASP A 58 -2.91 10.03 18.03
CA ASP A 58 -2.61 10.94 19.12
C ASP A 58 -3.90 11.52 19.72
N VAL A 59 -4.78 12.08 18.89
CA VAL A 59 -6.09 12.61 19.34
C VAL A 59 -6.94 11.54 20.02
N MET A 60 -6.98 10.32 19.47
CA MET A 60 -7.70 9.20 20.06
C MET A 60 -7.15 8.84 21.44
N THR A 61 -5.83 8.73 21.58
CA THR A 61 -5.19 8.35 22.86
C THR A 61 -5.20 9.47 23.90
N ASP A 62 -5.23 10.73 23.48
CA ASP A 62 -5.43 11.89 24.37
C ASP A 62 -6.88 11.93 24.89
N THR A 63 -7.84 11.50 24.07
CA THR A 63 -9.25 11.43 24.45
C THR A 63 -9.55 10.24 25.35
N ASP A 64 -8.97 9.07 25.05
CA ASP A 64 -9.08 7.84 25.85
C ASP A 64 -7.75 7.11 25.93
N VAL A 65 -7.06 7.27 27.06
CA VAL A 65 -5.77 6.66 27.35
C VAL A 65 -5.78 5.12 27.31
N ARG A 66 -6.95 4.49 27.42
CA ARG A 66 -7.09 3.02 27.33
C ARG A 66 -6.81 2.51 25.93
N ILE A 67 -7.00 3.35 24.90
CA ILE A 67 -6.75 2.98 23.50
C ILE A 67 -5.29 2.52 23.34
N ARG A 68 -4.32 3.22 23.93
CA ARG A 68 -2.90 2.83 23.86
C ARG A 68 -2.62 1.46 24.51
N ARG A 69 -3.44 1.05 25.49
CA ARG A 69 -3.33 -0.26 26.15
C ARG A 69 -3.94 -1.40 25.36
N SER A 70 -5.03 -1.15 24.64
CA SER A 70 -5.73 -2.18 23.86
C SER A 70 -5.25 -2.26 22.40
N LEU A 71 -4.82 -1.14 21.84
CA LEU A 71 -4.50 -0.97 20.43
C LEU A 71 -3.23 -0.11 20.32
N PRO A 72 -2.03 -0.72 20.37
CA PRO A 72 -0.78 0.01 20.15
C PRO A 72 -0.73 0.57 18.72
N TYR A 73 0.10 1.61 18.51
CA TYR A 73 0.11 2.33 17.25
C TYR A 73 0.50 1.44 16.07
N CYS A 74 1.48 0.55 16.23
CA CYS A 74 1.89 -0.38 15.17
C CYS A 74 0.72 -1.22 14.61
N ALA A 75 -0.21 -1.64 15.47
CA ALA A 75 -1.39 -2.41 15.07
C ALA A 75 -2.45 -1.53 14.40
N PHE A 76 -2.68 -0.32 14.92
CA PHE A 76 -3.56 0.66 14.29
C PHE A 76 -3.07 1.06 12.89
N GLN A 77 -1.79 1.39 12.77
CA GLN A 77 -1.16 1.75 11.50
C GLN A 77 -1.29 0.60 10.49
N HIS A 78 -0.98 -0.63 10.89
CA HIS A 78 -1.08 -1.78 10.00
C HIS A 78 -2.51 -1.98 9.48
N TYR A 79 -3.51 -1.95 10.36
CA TYR A 79 -4.91 -2.06 9.95
C TYR A 79 -5.34 -0.95 8.97
N CYS A 80 -4.92 0.30 9.22
CA CYS A 80 -5.20 1.39 8.29
C CYS A 80 -4.50 1.21 6.93
N VAL A 81 -3.32 0.58 6.89
CA VAL A 81 -2.59 0.25 5.65
C VAL A 81 -3.24 -0.90 4.89
N GLU A 82 -3.80 -1.90 5.58
CA GLU A 82 -4.65 -2.92 4.97
C GLU A 82 -5.86 -2.29 4.30
N LEU A 83 -6.55 -1.38 5.00
CA LEU A 83 -7.70 -0.64 4.43
C LEU A 83 -7.29 0.18 3.20
N LEU A 84 -6.16 0.88 3.26
CA LEU A 84 -5.65 1.69 2.13
C LEU A 84 -5.41 0.84 0.90
N ASN A 85 -4.65 -0.25 1.04
CA ASN A 85 -4.32 -1.12 -0.07
C ASN A 85 -5.56 -1.89 -0.57
N GLY A 86 -6.43 -2.34 0.34
CA GLY A 86 -7.71 -2.96 -0.01
C GLY A 86 -8.62 -2.03 -0.81
N VAL A 87 -8.76 -0.76 -0.39
CA VAL A 87 -9.48 0.27 -1.16
C VAL A 87 -8.84 0.47 -2.52
N ALA A 88 -7.52 0.68 -2.58
CA ALA A 88 -6.83 0.91 -3.85
C ALA A 88 -7.09 -0.24 -4.83
N ILE A 89 -6.91 -1.48 -4.40
CA ILE A 89 -7.14 -2.70 -5.19
C ILE A 89 -8.61 -2.79 -5.64
N GLU A 90 -9.58 -2.60 -4.73
CA GLU A 90 -11.01 -2.60 -5.04
C GLU A 90 -11.39 -1.54 -6.08
N ARG A 91 -10.76 -0.37 -6.05
CA ARG A 91 -10.98 0.69 -7.04
C ARG A 91 -10.49 0.25 -8.42
N VAL A 92 -9.31 -0.34 -8.52
CA VAL A 92 -8.82 -0.81 -9.82
C VAL A 92 -9.60 -2.01 -10.35
N MET A 93 -10.04 -2.92 -9.47
CA MET A 93 -10.91 -4.05 -9.86
C MET A 93 -12.25 -3.56 -10.42
N ASN A 94 -12.95 -2.67 -9.72
CA ASN A 94 -14.33 -2.30 -10.06
C ASN A 94 -14.45 -1.09 -10.99
N GLN A 95 -13.60 -0.08 -10.83
CA GLN A 95 -13.70 1.17 -11.61
C GLN A 95 -12.94 1.08 -12.94
N ASN A 96 -11.79 0.41 -12.94
CA ASN A 96 -10.95 0.26 -14.14
C ASN A 96 -11.16 -1.08 -14.86
N ALA A 97 -11.87 -2.03 -14.24
CA ALA A 97 -12.06 -3.39 -14.75
C ALA A 97 -10.74 -4.12 -15.05
N GLU A 98 -9.70 -3.88 -14.24
CA GLU A 98 -8.41 -4.51 -14.41
C GLU A 98 -8.46 -6.02 -14.12
N GLY A 99 -7.90 -6.82 -15.02
CA GLY A 99 -7.93 -8.28 -14.91
C GLY A 99 -6.94 -8.88 -13.91
N ARG A 100 -5.98 -8.09 -13.41
CA ARG A 100 -4.84 -8.60 -12.61
C ARG A 100 -5.21 -9.23 -11.26
N PHE A 101 -6.40 -8.93 -10.73
CA PHE A 101 -6.91 -9.48 -9.45
C PHE A 101 -8.19 -10.29 -9.63
N ARG A 102 -8.59 -10.62 -10.87
CA ARG A 102 -9.92 -11.19 -11.15
C ARG A 102 -10.16 -12.55 -10.48
N SER A 103 -9.10 -13.31 -10.21
CA SER A 103 -9.17 -14.63 -9.57
C SER A 103 -9.01 -14.58 -8.04
N GLU A 104 -8.80 -13.40 -7.45
CA GLU A 104 -8.52 -13.25 -6.01
C GLU A 104 -9.79 -12.91 -5.23
N GLU A 105 -9.83 -13.29 -3.95
CA GLU A 105 -10.86 -12.86 -2.99
C GLU A 105 -10.87 -11.33 -2.89
N ARG A 106 -12.06 -10.73 -2.75
CA ARG A 106 -12.17 -9.28 -2.65
C ARG A 106 -11.68 -8.80 -1.27
N PRO A 107 -10.84 -7.74 -1.19
CA PRO A 107 -10.32 -7.25 0.08
C PRO A 107 -11.37 -7.06 1.20
N PHE A 108 -12.53 -6.50 0.88
CA PHE A 108 -13.56 -6.21 1.88
C PHE A 108 -14.37 -7.42 2.34
N GLU A 109 -14.20 -8.59 1.72
CA GLU A 109 -14.84 -9.83 2.19
C GLU A 109 -14.21 -10.34 3.49
N PHE A 110 -12.92 -10.07 3.70
CA PHE A 110 -12.19 -10.54 4.89
C PHE A 110 -11.69 -9.44 5.83
N LEU A 111 -11.55 -8.19 5.36
CA LEU A 111 -11.15 -7.08 6.24
C LEU A 111 -12.19 -6.74 7.33
N ASP A 112 -13.38 -7.32 7.23
CA ASP A 112 -14.50 -7.18 8.17
C ASP A 112 -14.82 -5.71 8.52
N VAL A 113 -14.87 -4.89 7.47
CA VAL A 113 -15.12 -3.45 7.57
C VAL A 113 -16.52 -3.11 8.12
N GLN A 114 -17.44 -4.08 8.13
CA GLN A 114 -18.80 -3.90 8.64
C GLN A 114 -18.90 -4.06 10.15
N SER A 115 -18.06 -4.90 10.76
CA SER A 115 -18.04 -5.09 12.22
C SER A 115 -17.14 -4.08 12.94
N LYS A 116 -16.16 -3.50 12.23
CA LYS A 116 -15.16 -2.59 12.78
C LYS A 116 -15.59 -1.13 12.65
N THR A 117 -15.40 -0.36 13.73
CA THR A 117 -15.59 1.10 13.67
C THR A 117 -14.31 1.75 13.15
N ILE A 118 -14.38 2.29 11.93
CA ILE A 118 -13.27 3.02 11.31
C ILE A 118 -13.44 4.52 11.60
N PRO A 119 -12.41 5.23 12.10
CA PRO A 119 -12.51 6.66 12.33
C PRO A 119 -12.85 7.45 11.07
N THR A 120 -13.76 8.44 11.18
CA THR A 120 -14.23 9.24 10.04
C THR A 120 -13.11 9.85 9.20
N PRO A 121 -12.02 10.41 9.76
CA PRO A 121 -10.94 10.97 8.92
C PRO A 121 -10.27 9.93 8.02
N ILE A 122 -10.15 8.68 8.48
CA ILE A 122 -9.63 7.56 7.66
C ILE A 122 -10.60 7.25 6.53
N VAL A 123 -11.90 7.13 6.84
CA VAL A 123 -12.94 6.88 5.83
C VAL A 123 -12.97 7.99 4.77
N ASP A 124 -12.86 9.25 5.17
CA ASP A 124 -12.85 10.40 4.28
C ASP A 124 -11.64 10.36 3.34
N TYR A 125 -10.43 10.07 3.87
CA TYR A 125 -9.23 9.93 3.05
C TYR A 125 -9.39 8.80 2.02
N LEU A 126 -9.82 7.62 2.47
CA LEU A 126 -10.01 6.45 1.60
C LEU A 126 -11.09 6.69 0.54
N SER A 127 -12.13 7.47 0.86
CA SER A 127 -13.19 7.84 -0.08
C SER A 127 -12.69 8.76 -1.21
N ALA A 128 -11.63 9.53 -0.96
CA ALA A 128 -10.99 10.36 -1.98
C ALA A 128 -10.16 9.55 -2.99
N ILE A 129 -9.83 8.30 -2.69
CA ILE A 129 -9.19 7.37 -3.62
C ILE A 129 -10.25 6.85 -4.59
N THR A 130 -10.44 7.58 -5.68
CA THR A 130 -11.43 7.27 -6.71
C THR A 130 -11.11 7.98 -8.01
N ARG A 131 -11.83 7.63 -9.08
CA ARG A 131 -11.87 8.42 -10.31
C ARG A 131 -12.46 9.82 -10.07
N THR A 132 -11.96 10.80 -10.80
CA THR A 132 -12.42 12.20 -10.76
C THR A 132 -13.11 12.57 -12.06
N THR A 133 -14.29 13.18 -11.99
CA THR A 133 -14.98 13.76 -13.15
C THR A 133 -14.67 15.24 -13.23
N MET A 134 -14.01 15.66 -14.30
CA MET A 134 -13.69 17.06 -14.57
C MET A 134 -14.93 17.84 -15.02
N ALA A 135 -14.89 19.18 -14.93
CA ALA A 135 -15.98 20.06 -15.36
C ALA A 135 -16.36 19.90 -16.85
N ASN A 136 -15.43 19.41 -17.68
CA ASN A 136 -15.67 19.12 -19.10
C ASN A 136 -16.23 17.70 -19.34
N GLY A 137 -16.61 16.97 -18.29
CA GLY A 137 -17.13 15.60 -18.37
C GLY A 137 -16.08 14.52 -18.56
N LYS A 138 -14.78 14.86 -18.68
CA LYS A 138 -13.71 13.86 -18.74
C LYS A 138 -13.55 13.15 -17.40
N VAL A 139 -13.37 11.85 -17.45
CA VAL A 139 -13.11 11.01 -16.28
C VAL A 139 -11.61 10.69 -16.23
N ILE A 140 -10.98 11.02 -15.10
CA ILE A 140 -9.62 10.63 -14.77
C ILE A 140 -9.71 9.48 -13.80
N ASN A 141 -9.25 8.29 -14.19
CA ASN A 141 -9.29 7.10 -13.36
C ASN A 141 -8.17 7.10 -12.32
N PHE A 142 -8.42 6.47 -11.18
CA PHE A 142 -7.36 6.11 -10.25
C PHE A 142 -6.42 5.10 -10.89
N ASN A 143 -5.10 5.30 -10.81
CA ASN A 143 -4.11 4.32 -11.21
C ASN A 143 -3.36 3.81 -9.98
N LEU A 144 -3.26 2.48 -9.86
CA LEU A 144 -2.37 1.81 -8.93
C LEU A 144 -1.23 1.16 -9.75
N PRO A 145 -0.04 1.78 -9.82
CA PRO A 145 1.06 1.23 -10.60
C PRO A 145 1.47 -0.17 -10.13
N ALA A 146 1.94 -1.01 -11.05
CA ALA A 146 2.42 -2.34 -10.72
C ALA A 146 3.54 -2.31 -9.65
N GLY A 147 4.46 -1.34 -9.75
CA GLY A 147 5.53 -1.16 -8.77
C GLY A 147 5.06 -0.74 -7.37
N GLY A 148 3.85 -0.19 -7.22
CA GLY A 148 3.24 0.15 -5.92
C GLY A 148 2.12 -0.81 -5.52
N THR A 149 2.02 -1.97 -6.19
CA THR A 149 1.03 -2.99 -5.90
C THR A 149 1.66 -4.07 -5.02
N PRO A 150 1.10 -4.37 -3.83
CA PRO A 150 1.62 -5.43 -2.99
C PRO A 150 1.63 -6.78 -3.71
N GLN A 151 2.76 -7.47 -3.64
CA GLN A 151 2.95 -8.78 -4.23
C GLN A 151 2.43 -9.87 -3.29
N HIS A 152 1.99 -10.97 -3.87
CA HIS A 152 1.72 -12.23 -3.20
C HIS A 152 3.03 -13.01 -3.11
N SER A 153 3.08 -14.08 -2.31
CA SER A 153 4.28 -14.92 -2.27
C SER A 153 4.47 -15.61 -3.62
N THR A 154 5.52 -15.27 -4.38
CA THR A 154 5.93 -16.02 -5.57
C THR A 154 7.06 -17.01 -5.23
N ASP A 155 7.40 -17.91 -6.16
CA ASP A 155 8.39 -19.01 -6.03
C ASP A 155 9.88 -18.58 -5.80
N ASP A 156 10.15 -17.40 -5.22
CA ASP A 156 11.49 -16.81 -5.10
C ASP A 156 11.80 -16.23 -3.69
N ASP A 157 11.25 -16.80 -2.61
CA ASP A 157 11.48 -16.34 -1.22
C ASP A 157 11.10 -14.87 -0.94
N ILE A 158 10.40 -14.19 -1.87
CA ILE A 158 9.93 -12.81 -1.69
C ILE A 158 8.70 -12.83 -0.78
N PRO A 159 8.74 -12.17 0.39
CA PRO A 159 7.57 -12.13 1.25
C PRO A 159 6.42 -11.36 0.60
N SER A 160 5.22 -11.90 0.79
CA SER A 160 3.96 -11.25 0.47
C SER A 160 3.81 -9.90 1.20
N GLY A 161 3.10 -8.98 0.55
CA GLY A 161 2.90 -7.60 1.02
C GLY A 161 4.04 -6.65 0.70
N THR A 162 5.15 -7.12 0.12
CA THR A 162 6.23 -6.25 -0.38
C THR A 162 5.87 -5.70 -1.76
N PHE A 163 6.65 -4.72 -2.25
CA PHE A 163 6.60 -4.27 -3.64
C PHE A 163 7.70 -4.92 -4.51
N GLY A 164 8.37 -5.96 -3.99
CA GLY A 164 9.58 -6.53 -4.56
C GLY A 164 10.85 -5.80 -4.10
N VAL A 165 11.93 -5.97 -4.87
CA VAL A 165 13.26 -5.40 -4.59
C VAL A 165 13.19 -3.88 -4.58
N CYS A 166 13.80 -3.26 -3.57
CA CYS A 166 14.01 -1.82 -3.48
C CYS A 166 15.42 -1.48 -3.99
N ASP A 167 15.49 -0.80 -5.14
CA ASP A 167 16.74 -0.36 -5.78
C ASP A 167 16.62 1.05 -6.36
N GLU A 168 17.64 1.52 -7.09
CA GLU A 168 17.66 2.85 -7.71
C GLU A 168 16.45 3.10 -8.64
N GLY A 169 15.91 2.07 -9.29
CA GLY A 169 14.76 2.17 -10.18
C GLY A 169 13.41 2.04 -9.47
N THR A 170 13.35 1.35 -8.33
CA THR A 170 12.09 0.98 -7.67
C THR A 170 11.85 1.64 -6.31
N HIS A 171 12.85 2.31 -5.72
CA HIS A 171 12.73 2.95 -4.40
C HIS A 171 11.54 3.91 -4.30
N ASN A 172 11.21 4.63 -5.38
CA ASN A 172 10.07 5.54 -5.45
C ASN A 172 8.74 4.87 -5.05
N SER A 173 8.58 3.57 -5.31
CA SER A 173 7.39 2.84 -4.88
C SER A 173 7.25 2.82 -3.36
N TYR A 174 8.36 2.59 -2.67
CA TYR A 174 8.43 2.58 -1.21
C TYR A 174 8.41 3.99 -0.60
N GLU A 175 8.64 5.03 -1.40
CA GLU A 175 8.55 6.44 -0.99
C GLU A 175 7.18 7.08 -1.27
N CYS A 176 6.39 6.52 -2.18
CA CYS A 176 5.06 7.04 -2.56
C CYS A 176 3.90 6.16 -2.12
N TYR A 177 4.13 4.86 -1.90
CA TYR A 177 3.11 3.88 -1.51
C TYR A 177 3.52 3.18 -0.21
N ILE A 178 2.53 2.75 0.57
CA ILE A 178 2.77 2.11 1.87
C ILE A 178 2.63 0.60 1.73
N SER A 179 3.75 -0.11 1.88
CA SER A 179 3.79 -1.58 1.81
C SER A 179 3.16 -2.19 3.07
N PRO A 180 2.16 -3.10 2.91
CA PRO A 180 1.63 -3.86 4.04
C PRO A 180 2.71 -4.62 4.81
N TYR A 181 3.69 -5.19 4.11
CA TYR A 181 4.81 -5.91 4.72
C TYR A 181 5.63 -5.04 5.67
N VAL A 182 5.95 -3.79 5.30
CA VAL A 182 6.73 -2.90 6.18
C VAL A 182 6.03 -2.68 7.52
N THR A 183 4.71 -2.45 7.49
CA THR A 183 3.92 -2.21 8.72
C THR A 183 3.65 -3.48 9.53
N ARG A 184 3.48 -4.62 8.86
CA ARG A 184 3.47 -5.95 9.50
C ARG A 184 4.78 -6.21 10.25
N ARG A 185 5.92 -5.95 9.60
CA ARG A 185 7.24 -6.13 10.18
C ARG A 185 7.48 -5.23 11.40
N LEU A 186 6.86 -4.04 11.44
CA LEU A 186 6.90 -3.19 12.64
C LEU A 186 6.22 -3.88 13.84
N ILE A 187 5.10 -4.57 13.64
CA ILE A 187 4.45 -5.36 14.70
C ILE A 187 5.38 -6.48 15.18
N GLU A 188 5.91 -7.29 14.25
CA GLU A 188 6.82 -8.39 14.58
C GLU A 188 8.06 -7.90 15.33
N GLN A 189 8.66 -6.79 14.88
CA GLN A 189 9.82 -6.19 15.51
C GLN A 189 9.48 -5.59 16.89
N THR A 190 8.29 -5.02 17.06
CA THR A 190 7.80 -4.53 18.36
C THR A 190 7.63 -5.67 19.36
N ILE A 191 7.09 -6.82 18.93
CA ILE A 191 7.03 -8.01 19.77
C ILE A 191 8.44 -8.45 20.17
N ALA A 192 9.34 -8.61 19.20
CA ALA A 192 10.71 -9.07 19.45
C ALA A 192 11.49 -8.12 20.38
N ALA A 193 11.37 -6.81 20.19
CA ALA A 193 12.02 -5.78 21.01
C ALA A 193 11.59 -5.86 22.48
N ASN A 194 10.28 -5.98 22.73
CA ASN A 194 9.75 -6.07 24.08
C ASN A 194 10.07 -7.41 24.77
N GLU A 195 10.33 -8.48 24.01
CA GLU A 195 10.67 -9.81 24.57
C GLU A 195 12.17 -10.04 24.79
N ARG A 196 13.04 -9.52 23.91
CA ARG A 196 14.45 -9.92 23.79
C ARG A 196 15.46 -8.87 24.27
N ASN A 197 15.09 -8.05 25.29
CA ASN A 197 15.95 -7.10 26.04
C ASN A 197 15.68 -5.60 25.81
N GLY A 198 14.59 -5.18 25.16
CA GLY A 198 14.26 -3.77 25.00
C GLY A 198 15.12 -3.04 23.96
N ASN A 199 15.46 -3.73 22.86
CA ASN A 199 16.11 -3.09 21.72
C ASN A 199 15.07 -2.34 20.87
N PHE A 200 15.01 -1.02 21.03
CA PHE A 200 14.15 -0.10 20.29
C PHE A 200 14.98 0.78 19.32
N ASP A 201 16.09 0.25 18.80
CA ASP A 201 16.93 0.94 17.84
C ASP A 201 16.37 0.83 16.41
N PRO A 202 16.85 1.67 15.47
CA PRO A 202 16.57 1.50 14.05
C PRO A 202 16.88 0.08 13.57
N TRP A 203 16.05 -0.42 12.65
CA TRP A 203 16.06 -1.80 12.20
C TRP A 203 15.87 -1.88 10.69
N ASN A 204 16.16 -3.03 10.07
CA ASN A 204 15.90 -3.22 8.64
C ASN A 204 14.50 -3.81 8.42
N PRO A 205 13.57 -3.06 7.80
CA PRO A 205 12.21 -3.50 7.56
C PRO A 205 12.04 -4.42 6.37
N LEU A 206 13.01 -4.47 5.46
CA LEU A 206 12.99 -5.38 4.31
C LEU A 206 14.01 -6.52 4.52
N PRO A 207 13.75 -7.72 3.97
CA PRO A 207 14.77 -8.76 3.88
C PRO A 207 16.00 -8.25 3.15
N ALA A 208 17.18 -8.76 3.51
CA ALA A 208 18.45 -8.34 2.90
C ALA A 208 18.45 -8.49 1.36
N ALA A 209 17.76 -9.48 0.82
CA ALA A 209 17.63 -9.70 -0.63
C ALA A 209 16.80 -8.61 -1.34
N LEU A 210 15.95 -7.87 -0.60
CA LEU A 210 15.08 -6.82 -1.14
C LEU A 210 15.56 -5.42 -0.77
N SER A 211 16.61 -5.30 0.05
CA SER A 211 17.23 -4.02 0.42
C SER A 211 18.43 -3.72 -0.49
N PRO A 212 18.71 -2.44 -0.79
CA PRO A 212 20.00 -2.08 -1.35
C PRO A 212 21.13 -2.49 -0.38
N PRO A 213 22.28 -2.97 -0.88
CA PRO A 213 23.42 -3.31 -0.04
C PRO A 213 23.84 -2.14 0.84
N ASP A 214 24.10 -2.42 2.12
CA ASP A 214 24.54 -1.45 3.14
C ASP A 214 23.59 -0.24 3.38
N ALA A 215 22.36 -0.29 2.87
CA ALA A 215 21.38 0.76 3.10
C ALA A 215 20.76 0.67 4.50
N VAL A 216 20.53 1.85 5.09
CA VAL A 216 19.80 2.00 6.36
C VAL A 216 18.44 2.59 6.06
N ALA A 217 17.38 1.95 6.53
CA ALA A 217 16.02 2.45 6.38
C ALA A 217 15.86 3.81 7.06
N THR A 218 15.20 4.74 6.37
CA THR A 218 14.86 6.06 6.89
C THR A 218 13.34 6.22 6.88
N ARG A 219 12.83 7.32 7.45
CA ARG A 219 11.40 7.65 7.40
C ARG A 219 10.87 7.98 5.99
N ASN A 220 11.74 8.00 4.97
CA ASN A 220 11.30 8.07 3.57
C ASN A 220 10.72 6.73 3.10
N LEU A 221 11.08 5.62 3.74
CA LEU A 221 10.38 4.36 3.55
C LEU A 221 9.01 4.45 4.24
N LEU A 222 7.96 4.61 3.45
CA LEU A 222 6.63 4.83 3.99
C LEU A 222 6.14 3.63 4.82
N GLY A 223 5.64 3.91 6.01
CA GLY A 223 5.19 2.90 6.98
C GLY A 223 6.28 2.40 7.93
N TYR A 224 7.55 2.77 7.71
CA TYR A 224 8.63 2.47 8.63
C TYR A 224 8.56 3.37 9.87
N ASP A 225 8.63 2.75 11.05
CA ASP A 225 8.87 3.45 12.31
C ASP A 225 9.71 2.59 13.25
N ILE A 226 10.06 3.15 14.40
CA ILE A 226 10.82 2.48 15.45
C ILE A 226 9.85 1.67 16.34
N PRO A 227 10.25 0.48 16.84
CA PRO A 227 9.38 -0.32 17.69
C PRO A 227 8.99 0.40 18.98
N GLU A 228 7.75 0.21 19.42
CA GLU A 228 7.23 0.87 20.63
C GLU A 228 7.56 0.08 21.91
N SER A 229 7.87 0.79 23.00
CA SER A 229 7.92 0.16 24.33
C SER A 229 6.50 -0.01 24.86
N LEU A 230 6.04 -1.26 24.95
CA LEU A 230 4.64 -1.58 25.24
C LEU A 230 4.45 -2.14 26.65
N GLN A 231 3.28 -1.83 27.22
CA GLN A 231 2.80 -2.52 28.41
C GLN A 231 2.38 -3.95 28.07
N THR A 232 2.37 -4.84 29.07
CA THR A 232 2.01 -6.26 28.89
C THR A 232 0.66 -6.46 28.24
N GLU A 233 -0.33 -5.60 28.55
CA GLU A 233 -1.66 -5.64 27.95
C GLU A 233 -1.61 -5.42 26.43
N SER A 234 -0.96 -4.33 25.97
CA SER A 234 -0.80 -4.02 24.54
C SER A 234 0.03 -5.08 23.82
N LEU A 235 1.08 -5.58 24.47
CA LEU A 235 1.91 -6.64 23.88
C LEU A 235 1.10 -7.92 23.66
N ASN A 236 0.24 -8.29 24.63
CA ASN A 236 -0.62 -9.46 24.51
C ASN A 236 -1.70 -9.30 23.44
N SER A 237 -2.15 -8.08 23.12
CA SER A 237 -3.11 -7.88 22.03
C SER A 237 -2.48 -8.14 20.67
N ILE A 238 -1.23 -7.69 20.45
CA ILE A 238 -0.55 -7.85 19.15
C ILE A 238 0.11 -9.21 18.95
N LYS A 239 0.41 -9.94 20.03
CA LYS A 239 0.93 -11.32 19.97
C LYS A 239 0.00 -12.32 19.30
N ARG A 240 -1.28 -11.95 19.15
CA ARG A 240 -2.29 -12.79 18.50
C ARG A 240 -2.24 -12.68 16.99
N PHE A 241 -1.55 -11.67 16.44
CA PHE A 241 -1.45 -11.54 15.00
C PHE A 241 -0.58 -12.65 14.41
N ILE A 242 -1.12 -13.34 13.42
CA ILE A 242 -0.46 -14.42 12.67
C ILE A 242 -0.48 -14.00 11.20
N PHE A 243 0.70 -13.69 10.67
CA PHE A 243 0.85 -13.25 9.29
C PHE A 243 1.35 -14.38 8.42
N GLU A 244 0.45 -14.95 7.62
CA GLU A 244 0.80 -16.00 6.67
C GLU A 244 1.43 -15.44 5.41
N ASN A 245 2.44 -16.14 4.89
CA ASN A 245 3.02 -15.81 3.60
C ASN A 245 2.22 -16.50 2.49
N ALA A 246 1.03 -15.97 2.19
CA ALA A 246 0.08 -16.60 1.29
C ALA A 246 0.22 -16.11 -0.17
N ASP A 247 -0.16 -17.00 -1.09
CA ASP A 247 -0.27 -16.75 -2.52
C ASP A 247 -1.70 -16.27 -2.89
N ASP A 248 -2.19 -15.24 -2.17
CA ASP A 248 -3.54 -14.72 -2.33
C ASP A 248 -3.66 -13.24 -1.87
N MET A 249 -4.89 -12.70 -1.90
CA MET A 249 -5.18 -11.33 -1.48
C MET A 249 -4.87 -11.08 0.00
N ARG A 250 -5.03 -12.09 0.87
CA ARG A 250 -4.71 -11.97 2.29
C ARG A 250 -3.21 -11.83 2.49
N GLY A 251 -2.42 -12.62 1.77
CA GLY A 251 -0.96 -12.48 1.71
C GLY A 251 -0.55 -11.10 1.20
N ARG A 252 -1.12 -10.62 0.09
CA ARG A 252 -0.84 -9.27 -0.45
C ARG A 252 -1.09 -8.16 0.57
N LEU A 253 -2.18 -8.25 1.32
CA LEU A 253 -2.50 -7.26 2.35
C LEU A 253 -1.76 -7.52 3.67
N SER A 254 -0.99 -8.61 3.77
CA SER A 254 -0.41 -9.08 5.03
C SER A 254 -1.47 -9.18 6.14
N HIS A 255 -2.65 -9.67 5.78
CA HIS A 255 -3.76 -9.84 6.70
C HIS A 255 -3.40 -10.85 7.79
N SER A 256 -3.83 -10.56 9.02
CA SER A 256 -3.77 -11.53 10.11
C SER A 256 -5.16 -12.08 10.38
N ASP A 257 -5.24 -13.40 10.47
CA ASP A 257 -6.40 -14.12 11.00
C ASP A 257 -6.46 -14.07 12.54
#